data_AF-A0A0S4X337-F1
#
_entry.id   AF-A0A0S4X337-F1
#
_cell.length_a   1.000
_cell.length_b   1.000
_cell.length_c   1.000
_cell.angle_alpha   90.00
_cell.angle_beta   90.00
_cell.angle_gamma   90.00
#
_symmetry.space_group_name_H-M   'P 1'
#
loop_
_entity.id
_entity.type
_entity.pdbx_description
1 polymer ?
#
loop_
_entity_poly.entity_id
_entity_poly.type
_entity_poly.pdbx_seq_one_letter_code
_entity_poly.pdbx_strand_id
1 'polypeptide(L)'
;MRERGQRHLARAAQLARHRALGIESRVDRHDVQAWLAPLHHAPTALAVTAERAVSRQLGGSCQVPLAAFAQWTDAGALRLRAFVASPDGRRKLAAEAEATPATPAEAEALGARVAQQMLDGGAHDILATLGADAPPAT
;
A
#
# COMPACT_ATOMS: atom_id res chain seq x y z
N MET A 1 26.14 0.06 -12.10
CA MET A 1 25.33 0.75 -11.06
C MET A 1 23.83 0.38 -11.08
N ARG A 2 23.32 -0.37 -12.08
CA ARG A 2 21.90 -0.75 -12.22
C ARG A 2 21.46 -2.00 -11.42
N GLU A 3 22.40 -2.76 -10.86
CA GLU A 3 22.12 -4.03 -10.17
C GLU A 3 21.65 -3.89 -8.71
N ARG A 4 21.99 -2.79 -8.02
CA ARG A 4 21.53 -2.57 -6.64
C ARG A 4 20.01 -2.38 -6.58
N GLY A 5 19.43 -1.60 -7.50
CA GLY A 5 17.97 -1.37 -7.56
C GLY A 5 17.16 -2.63 -7.85
N GLN A 6 17.68 -3.55 -8.66
CA GLN A 6 16.98 -4.80 -9.02
C GLN A 6 16.93 -5.82 -7.88
N ARG A 7 17.93 -5.83 -6.98
CA ARG A 7 17.95 -6.72 -5.81
C ARG A 7 16.96 -6.33 -4.71
N HIS A 8 16.60 -5.05 -4.61
CA HIS A 8 15.57 -4.58 -3.67
C HIS A 8 14.15 -4.95 -4.14
N LEU A 9 13.91 -5.01 -5.45
CA LEU A 9 12.61 -5.33 -6.05
C LEU A 9 12.24 -6.82 -5.95
N ALA A 10 13.22 -7.72 -6.08
CA ALA A 10 12.98 -9.17 -5.95
C ALA A 10 12.54 -9.59 -4.52
N ARG A 11 12.91 -8.82 -3.49
CA ARG A 11 12.43 -9.02 -2.12
C ARG A 11 11.02 -8.48 -1.89
N ALA A 12 10.55 -7.51 -2.67
CA ALA A 12 9.22 -6.89 -2.48
C ALA A 12 8.08 -7.89 -2.73
N ALA A 13 8.23 -8.80 -3.70
CA ALA A 13 7.27 -9.89 -3.95
C ALA A 13 7.17 -10.89 -2.78
N GLN A 14 8.16 -10.90 -1.88
CA GLN A 14 8.24 -11.83 -0.74
C GLN A 14 7.72 -11.22 0.57
N LEU A 15 7.23 -9.97 0.56
CA LEU A 15 6.81 -9.22 1.76
C LEU A 15 5.33 -9.39 2.16
N ALA A 16 4.58 -10.31 1.55
CA ALA A 16 3.18 -10.54 1.90
C ALA A 16 2.98 -11.46 3.13
N ARG A 17 3.70 -11.20 4.22
CA ARG A 17 3.41 -11.80 5.54
C ARG A 17 3.48 -10.79 6.68
N HIS A 18 2.74 -9.69 6.56
CA HIS A 18 2.26 -8.96 7.73
C HIS A 18 0.76 -9.21 7.87
N ARG A 19 0.39 -10.01 8.88
CA ARG A 19 -1.00 -10.31 9.21
C ARG A 19 -1.54 -9.21 10.12
N ALA A 20 -1.99 -8.10 9.54
CA ALA A 20 -2.92 -7.21 10.24
C ALA A 20 -4.33 -7.80 10.16
N LEU A 21 -5.07 -7.79 11.27
CA LEU A 21 -6.48 -8.12 11.29
C LEU A 21 -7.27 -6.81 11.37
N GLY A 22 -8.07 -6.54 10.35
CA GLY A 22 -9.07 -5.48 10.40
C GLY A 22 -10.34 -5.98 11.07
N ILE A 23 -10.87 -5.22 12.02
CA ILE A 23 -12.20 -5.46 12.61
C ILE A 23 -13.06 -4.24 12.26
N GLU A 24 -14.17 -4.47 11.57
CA GLU A 24 -15.12 -3.42 11.20
C GLU A 24 -16.31 -3.42 12.16
N SER A 25 -16.73 -2.23 12.56
CA SER A 25 -17.94 -2.03 13.37
C SER A 25 -18.62 -0.76 12.89
N ARG A 26 -19.89 -0.58 13.27
CA ARG A 26 -20.59 0.67 12.97
C ARG A 26 -19.98 1.83 13.76
N VAL A 27 -19.88 2.99 13.13
CA VAL A 27 -19.29 4.20 13.72
C VAL A 27 -20.05 4.73 14.95
N ASP A 28 -21.33 4.39 15.09
CA ASP A 28 -22.21 4.81 16.19
C ASP A 28 -22.25 3.81 17.37
N ARG A 29 -21.59 2.66 17.26
CA ARG A 29 -21.50 1.65 18.34
C ARG A 29 -20.30 1.91 19.25
N HIS A 30 -20.40 2.95 20.07
CA HIS A 30 -19.35 3.35 21.01
C HIS A 30 -19.03 2.27 22.06
N ASP A 31 -20.02 1.44 22.42
CA ASP A 31 -19.85 0.27 23.28
C ASP A 31 -18.89 -0.76 22.66
N VAL A 32 -19.05 -1.04 21.37
CA VAL A 32 -18.16 -1.95 20.62
C VAL A 32 -16.78 -1.32 20.45
N GLN A 33 -16.70 -0.03 20.18
CA GLN A 33 -15.41 0.68 20.07
C GLN A 33 -14.61 0.60 21.39
N ALA A 34 -15.28 0.73 22.53
CA ALA A 34 -14.65 0.59 23.84
C ALA A 34 -14.10 -0.84 24.05
N TRP A 35 -14.80 -1.87 23.60
CA TRP A 35 -14.32 -3.26 23.65
C TRP A 35 -13.13 -3.51 22.72
N LEU A 36 -13.08 -2.85 21.56
CA LEU A 36 -12.01 -3.02 20.58
C LEU A 36 -10.75 -2.20 20.89
N ALA A 37 -10.87 -1.13 21.68
CA ALA A 37 -9.75 -0.22 21.98
C ALA A 37 -8.48 -0.94 22.50
N PRO A 38 -8.55 -1.93 23.41
CA PRO A 38 -7.37 -2.65 23.87
C PRO A 38 -6.68 -3.51 22.80
N LEU A 39 -7.37 -3.85 21.71
CA LEU A 39 -6.83 -4.64 20.60
C LEU A 39 -6.11 -3.76 19.57
N HIS A 40 -6.24 -2.44 19.68
CA HIS A 40 -5.68 -1.50 18.71
C HIS A 40 -4.17 -1.31 18.92
N HIS A 41 -3.38 -1.68 17.90
CA HIS A 41 -1.95 -1.42 17.88
C HIS A 41 -1.64 -0.23 16.95
N ALA A 42 -1.39 0.94 17.54
CA ALA A 42 -1.22 2.19 16.80
C ALA A 42 -0.12 2.15 15.71
N PRO A 43 1.09 1.60 15.95
CA PRO A 43 2.11 1.50 14.90
C PRO A 43 1.64 0.69 13.69
N THR A 44 0.91 -0.42 13.91
CA THR A 44 0.34 -1.21 12.81
C THR A 44 -0.77 -0.45 12.09
N ALA A 45 -1.61 0.27 12.82
CA ALA A 45 -2.69 1.06 12.22
C ALA A 45 -2.16 2.15 11.28
N LEU A 46 -1.08 2.85 11.67
CA LEU A 46 -0.41 3.84 10.83
C LEU A 46 0.21 3.20 9.57
N ALA A 47 0.90 2.06 9.72
CA ALA A 47 1.46 1.32 8.59
C ALA A 47 0.37 0.92 7.58
N VAL A 48 -0.71 0.28 8.05
CA VAL A 48 -1.85 -0.14 7.21
C VAL A 48 -2.58 1.05 6.59
N THR A 49 -2.66 2.19 7.29
CA THR A 49 -3.27 3.41 6.74
C THR A 49 -2.50 3.91 5.53
N ALA A 50 -1.17 3.95 5.62
CA ALA A 50 -0.31 4.33 4.51
C ALA A 50 -0.39 3.34 3.33
N GLU A 51 -0.38 2.04 3.60
CA GLU A 51 -0.54 0.99 2.58
C GLU A 51 -1.89 1.11 1.85
N ARG A 52 -3.00 1.24 2.60
CA ARG A 52 -4.34 1.35 2.02
C ARG A 52 -4.52 2.65 1.23
N ALA A 53 -3.83 3.74 1.59
CA ALA A 53 -3.87 4.98 0.82
C ALA A 53 -3.30 4.79 -0.60
N VAL A 54 -2.20 4.02 -0.74
CA VAL A 54 -1.68 3.64 -2.06
C VAL A 54 -2.71 2.83 -2.85
N SER A 55 -3.28 1.78 -2.24
CA SER A 55 -4.27 0.93 -2.90
C SER A 55 -5.50 1.72 -3.34
N ARG A 56 -6.01 2.66 -2.51
CA ARG A 56 -7.17 3.50 -2.86
C ARG A 56 -6.87 4.38 -4.08
N GLN A 57 -5.70 5.01 -4.14
CA GLN A 57 -5.37 5.94 -5.22
C GLN A 57 -5.05 5.25 -6.55
N LEU A 58 -4.47 4.05 -6.50
CA LEU A 58 -4.10 3.29 -7.71
C LEU A 58 -5.16 2.27 -8.15
N GLY A 59 -6.36 2.29 -7.55
CA GLY A 59 -7.46 1.40 -7.93
C GLY A 59 -7.21 -0.07 -7.58
N GLY A 60 -6.54 -0.33 -6.45
CA GLY A 60 -6.21 -1.68 -5.99
C GLY A 60 -7.44 -2.54 -5.74
N SER A 61 -7.71 -3.46 -6.65
CA SER A 61 -8.58 -4.62 -6.43
C SER A 61 -7.72 -5.87 -6.21
N CYS A 62 -8.31 -6.97 -5.73
CA CYS A 62 -7.61 -8.25 -5.56
C CYS A 62 -7.00 -8.83 -6.85
N GLN A 63 -7.36 -8.27 -8.01
CA GLN A 63 -6.91 -8.73 -9.33
C GLN A 63 -5.82 -7.83 -9.93
N VAL A 64 -5.49 -6.71 -9.29
CA VAL A 64 -4.45 -5.79 -9.76
C VAL A 64 -3.08 -6.28 -9.25
N PRO A 65 -2.03 -6.35 -10.09
CA PRO A 65 -0.67 -6.72 -9.68
C PRO A 65 0.02 -5.56 -8.94
N LEU A 66 -0.62 -5.09 -7.86
CA LEU A 66 -0.24 -3.95 -7.03
C LEU A 66 0.09 -4.45 -5.62
N ALA A 67 1.18 -3.95 -5.06
CA ALA A 67 1.56 -4.18 -3.67
C ALA A 67 1.98 -2.86 -3.02
N ALA A 68 1.63 -2.68 -1.75
CA ALA A 68 2.12 -1.61 -0.90
C ALA A 68 2.49 -2.21 0.46
N PHE A 69 3.62 -1.82 1.02
CA PHE A 69 4.13 -2.36 2.27
C PHE A 69 4.88 -1.30 3.08
N ALA A 70 4.43 -1.09 4.31
CA ALA A 70 4.98 -0.11 5.24
C ALA A 70 5.64 -0.80 6.45
N GLN A 71 6.82 -0.33 6.83
CA GLN A 71 7.58 -0.88 7.94
C GLN A 71 8.22 0.25 8.77
N TRP A 72 8.06 0.17 10.09
CA TRP A 72 8.78 1.03 11.02
C TRP A 72 10.27 0.64 11.05
N THR A 73 11.14 1.63 10.94
CA THR A 73 12.59 1.48 11.07
C THR A 73 13.02 1.67 12.51
N ASP A 74 14.22 1.19 12.86
CA ASP A 74 14.80 1.38 14.20
C ASP A 74 15.01 2.87 14.56
N ALA A 75 15.09 3.73 13.53
CA ALA A 75 15.17 5.19 13.68
C ALA A 75 13.80 5.86 13.94
N GLY A 76 12.72 5.09 14.03
CA GLY A 76 11.37 5.59 14.29
C GLY A 76 10.66 6.18 13.08
N ALA A 77 11.14 5.95 11.86
CA ALA A 77 10.46 6.35 10.64
C ALA A 77 9.62 5.19 10.06
N LEU A 78 8.47 5.51 9.47
CA LEU A 78 7.67 4.60 8.67
C LEU A 78 8.15 4.66 7.21
N ARG A 79 8.78 3.58 6.74
CA ARG A 79 9.17 3.39 5.34
C ARG A 79 8.06 2.68 4.58
N LEU A 80 7.51 3.33 3.57
CA LEU A 80 6.50 2.77 2.67
C LEU A 80 7.10 2.49 1.30
N ARG A 81 6.91 1.26 0.81
CA ARG A 81 7.26 0.81 -0.54
C ARG A 81 6.01 0.41 -1.29
N ALA A 82 5.94 0.73 -2.58
CA ALA A 82 4.87 0.26 -3.44
C ALA A 82 5.42 -0.21 -4.79
N PHE A 83 4.67 -1.11 -5.42
CA PHE A 83 5.04 -1.75 -6.67
C PHE A 83 3.80 -2.07 -7.50
N VAL A 84 3.88 -1.87 -8.82
CA VAL A 84 2.88 -2.34 -9.77
C VAL A 84 3.55 -3.05 -10.95
N ALA A 85 2.92 -4.12 -11.44
CA ALA A 85 3.34 -4.85 -12.63
C ALA A 85 2.21 -4.99 -13.65
N SER A 86 2.57 -5.19 -14.93
CA SER A 86 1.64 -5.71 -15.92
C SER A 86 1.31 -7.18 -15.63
N PRO A 87 0.18 -7.73 -16.11
CA PRO A 87 -0.18 -9.14 -15.92
C PRO A 87 0.91 -10.13 -16.36
N ASP A 88 1.59 -9.83 -17.46
CA ASP A 88 2.70 -10.62 -18.00
C ASP A 88 4.03 -10.40 -17.26
N GLY A 89 4.06 -9.48 -16.28
CA GLY A 89 5.23 -9.12 -15.49
C GLY A 89 6.34 -8.40 -16.26
N ARG A 90 6.14 -8.00 -17.53
CA ARG A 90 7.19 -7.34 -18.34
C ARG A 90 7.40 -5.89 -17.96
N ARG A 91 6.32 -5.18 -17.62
CA ARG A 91 6.37 -3.80 -17.14
C ARG A 91 6.26 -3.83 -15.63
N LYS A 92 7.13 -3.05 -14.97
CA LYS A 92 7.26 -2.98 -13.52
C LYS A 92 7.60 -1.57 -13.13
N LEU A 93 6.94 -1.07 -12.09
CA LEU A 93 7.22 0.22 -11.49
C LEU A 93 7.21 0.08 -9.97
N ALA A 94 8.10 0.80 -9.31
CA ALA A 94 8.13 0.88 -7.85
C ALA A 94 8.43 2.30 -7.38
N ALA A 95 7.93 2.63 -6.19
CA ALA A 95 8.20 3.86 -5.50
C ALA A 95 8.42 3.58 -4.01
N GLU A 96 9.16 4.46 -3.33
CA GLU A 96 9.45 4.36 -1.90
C GLU A 96 9.54 5.77 -1.30
N ALA A 97 9.03 5.92 -0.08
CA ALA A 97 9.25 7.12 0.73
C ALA A 97 9.23 6.80 2.23
N GLU A 98 9.78 7.72 3.03
CA GLU A 98 9.77 7.64 4.50
C GLU A 98 9.15 8.89 5.12
N ALA A 99 8.50 8.72 6.27
CA ALA A 99 8.05 9.80 7.14
C ALA A 99 7.98 9.32 8.59
N THR A 100 7.79 10.23 9.54
CA THR A 100 7.55 9.90 10.97
C THR A 100 6.11 10.28 11.33
N PRO A 101 5.07 9.58 10.82
CA PRO A 101 3.68 9.96 11.07
C PRO A 101 3.32 9.70 12.54
N ALA A 102 2.70 10.68 13.17
CA ALA A 102 2.08 10.55 14.49
C ALA A 102 0.56 10.32 14.39
N THR A 103 -0.04 10.62 13.22
CA THR A 103 -1.49 10.56 13.00
C THR A 103 -1.87 9.77 11.75
N PRO A 104 -3.10 9.24 11.67
CA PRO A 104 -3.61 8.59 10.47
C PRO A 104 -3.55 9.49 9.22
N ALA A 105 -3.79 10.79 9.36
CA ALA A 105 -3.74 11.76 8.26
C ALA A 105 -2.31 11.89 7.68
N GLU A 106 -1.28 11.90 8.54
CA GLU A 106 0.12 11.92 8.09
C GLU A 106 0.53 10.60 7.43
N ALA A 107 0.05 9.47 7.94
CA ALA A 107 0.26 8.17 7.31
C ALA A 107 -0.42 8.09 5.94
N GLU A 108 -1.64 8.62 5.80
CA GLU A 108 -2.33 8.75 4.52
C GLU A 108 -1.58 9.67 3.55
N ALA A 109 -1.04 10.79 4.03
CA ALA A 109 -0.20 11.68 3.22
C ALA A 109 1.08 10.99 2.71
N LEU A 110 1.72 10.14 3.54
CA LEU A 110 2.84 9.30 3.09
C LEU A 110 2.40 8.37 1.94
N GLY A 111 1.25 7.70 2.09
CA GLY A 111 0.68 6.84 1.05
C GLY A 111 0.35 7.59 -0.25
N ALA A 112 -0.25 8.77 -0.13
CA ALA A 112 -0.57 9.63 -1.25
C ALA A 112 0.68 10.06 -2.02
N ARG A 113 1.75 10.41 -1.30
CA ARG A 113 3.03 10.79 -1.92
C ARG A 113 3.64 9.63 -2.72
N VAL A 114 3.62 8.41 -2.18
CA VAL A 114 4.13 7.23 -2.89
C VAL A 114 3.26 6.92 -4.11
N ALA A 115 1.94 6.99 -3.99
CA ALA A 115 1.04 6.78 -5.13
C ALA A 115 1.24 7.82 -6.23
N GLN A 116 1.43 9.10 -5.88
CA GLN A 116 1.73 10.14 -6.86
C GLN A 116 3.04 9.87 -7.59
N GLN A 117 4.11 9.48 -6.88
CA GLN A 117 5.37 9.06 -7.52
C GLN A 117 5.17 7.91 -8.50
N MET A 118 4.26 6.98 -8.20
CA MET A 118 3.93 5.89 -9.11
C MET A 118 3.18 6.38 -10.35
N LEU A 119 2.21 7.28 -10.18
CA LEU A 119 1.47 7.88 -11.30
C LEU A 119 2.40 8.67 -12.21
N ASP A 120 3.28 9.50 -11.64
CA ASP A 120 4.28 10.28 -12.37
C ASP A 120 5.25 9.38 -13.15
N GLY A 121 5.52 8.18 -12.63
CA GLY A 121 6.33 7.17 -13.32
C GLY A 121 5.57 6.34 -14.36
N GLY A 122 4.27 6.57 -14.57
CA GLY A 122 3.47 5.89 -15.60
C GLY A 122 2.71 4.65 -15.09
N ALA A 123 2.40 4.57 -13.79
CA ALA A 123 1.58 3.46 -13.27
C ALA A 123 0.20 3.36 -13.95
N HIS A 124 -0.38 4.48 -14.37
CA HIS A 124 -1.66 4.51 -15.09
C HIS A 124 -1.63 3.63 -16.35
N ASP A 125 -0.56 3.71 -17.14
CA ASP A 125 -0.40 2.93 -18.37
C ASP A 125 -0.26 1.43 -18.10
N ILE A 126 0.24 1.03 -16.93
CA ILE A 126 0.32 -0.37 -16.52
C ILE A 126 -1.07 -0.84 -16.10
N LEU A 127 -1.76 -0.05 -15.28
CA LEU A 127 -3.09 -0.36 -14.77
C LEU A 127 -4.15 -0.41 -15.89
N ALA A 128 -4.04 0.45 -16.90
CA ALA A 128 -4.94 0.46 -18.06
C ALA A 128 -4.92 -0.87 -18.85
N THR A 129 -3.80 -1.61 -18.83
CA THR A 129 -3.72 -2.92 -19.49
C THR A 129 -4.64 -3.98 -18.87
N LEU A 130 -5.08 -3.78 -17.62
CA LEU A 130 -5.98 -4.70 -16.92
C LEU A 130 -7.44 -4.55 -17.35
N GLY A 131 -7.84 -3.34 -17.79
CA GLY A 131 -9.20 -3.05 -18.25
C GLY A 131 -9.49 -3.53 -19.67
N ALA A 132 -8.45 -3.85 -20.46
CA ALA A 132 -8.59 -4.31 -21.84
C ALA A 132 -9.02 -5.78 -21.96
N ASP A 133 -8.86 -6.59 -20.90
CA ASP A 133 -9.22 -8.02 -20.86
C ASP A 133 -10.47 -8.30 -20.00
N ALA A 134 -11.19 -7.27 -19.53
CA ALA A 134 -12.45 -7.47 -18.81
C ALA A 134 -13.59 -7.81 -19.80
N PRO A 135 -14.29 -8.94 -19.67
CA PRO A 135 -15.46 -9.21 -20.51
C PRO A 135 -16.51 -8.10 -20.32
N PRO A 136 -17.25 -7.71 -21.37
CA PRO A 136 -18.25 -6.66 -21.26
C PRO A 136 -19.27 -7.03 -20.20
N ALA A 137 -19.52 -6.11 -19.26
CA ALA A 137 -20.57 -6.26 -18.26
C ALA A 137 -21.90 -6.48 -19.00
N THR A 138 -22.47 -7.67 -18.83
CA THR A 138 -23.76 -8.08 -19.39
C THR A 138 -24.88 -7.69 -18.44
#